data_AF-A0A969N3J9-F1
#
_entry.id   AF-A0A969N3J9-F1
#
_cell.length_a   1.000
_cell.length_b   1.000
_cell.length_c   1.000
_cell.angle_alpha   90.00
_cell.angle_beta   90.00
_cell.angle_gamma   90.00
#
_symmetry.space_group_name_H-M   'P 1'
#
loop_
_entity.id
_entity.type
_entity.pdbx_description
1 polymer ?
#
loop_
_entity_poly.entity_id
_entity_poly.type
_entity_poly.pdbx_seq_one_letter_code
_entity_poly.pdbx_strand_id
1 'polypeptide(L)' 'MLNVLQMQPNLENAFNQVIAAEDAIHIEPTLAYRLDGLGLITMQNDRVSASCDLYRHYFRELISIEKTGA' A
#
# COMPACT_ATOMS: atom_id res chain seq x y z
N MET A 1 -17.48 9.71 -0.61
CA MET A 1 -16.89 8.46 -0.06
C MET A 1 -15.46 8.24 -0.59
N LEU A 2 -14.64 9.30 -0.71
CA LEU A 2 -13.21 9.27 -1.09
C LEU A 2 -12.31 9.95 -0.04
N ASN A 3 -12.89 10.48 1.04
CA ASN A 3 -12.20 11.32 2.02
C ASN A 3 -11.45 10.55 3.12
N VAL A 4 -11.60 9.24 3.24
CA VAL A 4 -11.03 8.50 4.38
C VAL A 4 -9.52 8.33 4.24
N LEU A 5 -9.02 8.21 3.00
CA LEU A 5 -7.60 8.04 2.71
C LEU A 5 -6.81 9.36 2.75
N GLN A 6 -7.41 10.48 2.32
CA GLN A 6 -6.75 11.80 2.28
C GLN A 6 -6.57 12.45 3.66
N MET A 7 -7.24 11.97 4.71
CA MET A 7 -7.15 12.54 6.05
C MET A 7 -6.08 11.90 6.95
N GLN A 8 -5.38 10.86 6.47
CA GLN A 8 -4.40 10.13 7.26
C GLN A 8 -3.12 9.89 6.46
N PRO A 9 -2.16 10.84 6.48
CA PRO A 9 -0.86 10.66 5.83
C PRO A 9 -0.13 9.40 6.31
N ASN A 10 -0.42 8.94 7.52
CA ASN A 10 0.11 7.69 8.08
C ASN A 10 -0.37 6.44 7.32
N LEU A 11 -1.60 6.46 6.78
CA LEU A 11 -2.19 5.34 6.05
C LEU A 11 -1.61 5.25 4.63
N GLU A 12 -1.44 6.39 3.98
CA GLU A 12 -0.74 6.48 2.69
C GLU A 12 0.72 6.01 2.82
N ASN A 13 1.44 6.50 3.83
CA ASN A 13 2.82 6.09 4.06
C ASN A 13 2.95 4.59 4.35
N ALA A 14 2.05 4.03 5.18
CA ALA A 14 2.03 2.59 5.43
C ALA A 14 1.76 1.79 4.16
N PHE A 15 0.81 2.23 3.32
CA PHE A 15 0.55 1.55 2.06
C PHE A 15 1.74 1.64 1.10
N ASN A 16 2.42 2.79 1.02
CA ASN A 16 3.65 2.96 0.24
C ASN A 16 4.76 1.99 0.68
N GLN A 17 4.89 1.74 1.98
CA GLN A 17 5.84 0.75 2.49
C GLN A 17 5.48 -0.67 2.04
N VAL A 18 4.18 -1.02 2.05
CA VAL A 18 3.71 -2.36 1.64
C VAL A 18 3.90 -2.61 0.15
N ILE A 19 3.65 -1.62 -0.71
CA ILE A 19 3.85 -1.76 -2.16
C ILE A 19 5.33 -1.75 -2.57
N ALA A 20 6.19 -1.05 -1.80
CA ALA A 20 7.63 -0.99 -2.05
C ALA A 20 8.36 -2.26 -1.58
N ALA A 21 7.78 -2.99 -0.62
CA ALA A 21 8.35 -4.23 -0.14
C ALA A 21 8.14 -5.37 -1.15
N GLU A 22 9.18 -6.17 -1.36
CA GLU A 22 9.08 -7.40 -2.16
C GLU A 22 8.41 -8.54 -1.39
N ASP A 23 8.58 -8.54 -0.06
CA ASP A 23 8.03 -9.52 0.87
C ASP A 23 7.02 -8.88 1.83
N ALA A 24 6.23 -9.72 2.50
CA ALA A 24 5.29 -9.25 3.51
C ALA A 24 6.02 -8.57 4.68
N ILE A 25 5.59 -7.36 5.05
CA ILE A 25 6.21 -6.52 6.08
C ILE A 25 5.33 -6.35 7.31
N HIS A 26 5.92 -5.92 8.42
CA HIS A 26 5.16 -5.47 9.57
C HIS A 26 4.81 -3.99 9.45
N ILE A 27 3.54 -3.66 9.69
CA ILE A 27 3.11 -2.28 9.89
C ILE A 27 2.26 -2.21 11.17
N GLU A 28 2.00 -1.00 11.63
CA GLU A 28 1.21 -0.78 12.84
C GLU A 28 -0.20 -1.42 12.69
N PRO A 29 -0.68 -2.20 13.68
CA PRO A 29 -1.91 -2.99 13.55
C PRO A 29 -3.15 -2.18 13.18
N THR A 30 -3.27 -0.94 13.67
CA THR A 30 -4.41 -0.07 13.36
C THR A 30 -4.40 0.35 11.88
N LEU A 31 -3.22 0.63 11.32
CA LEU A 31 -3.05 0.90 9.89
C LEU A 31 -3.30 -0.35 9.04
N ALA A 32 -2.80 -1.51 9.48
CA ALA A 32 -3.04 -2.78 8.81
C ALA A 32 -4.55 -3.09 8.70
N TYR A 33 -5.27 -3.00 9.81
CA TYR A 33 -6.71 -3.29 9.82
C TYR A 33 -7.51 -2.32 8.93
N ARG A 34 -7.10 -1.05 8.85
CA ARG A 34 -7.70 -0.08 7.92
C ARG A 34 -7.42 -0.40 6.46
N LEU A 35 -6.18 -0.73 6.12
CA LEU A 35 -5.80 -1.07 4.74
C LEU A 35 -6.46 -2.39 4.29
N ASP A 36 -6.59 -3.36 5.20
CA ASP A 36 -7.30 -4.62 4.97
C ASP A 36 -8.80 -4.38 4.77
N GLY A 37 -9.44 -3.55 5.60
CA GLY A 37 -10.83 -3.14 5.42
C GLY A 37 -11.11 -2.35 4.14
N LEU A 38 -10.08 -1.74 3.54
CA LEU A 38 -10.14 -1.11 2.22
C LEU A 38 -9.83 -2.08 1.07
N GLY A 39 -9.42 -3.32 1.39
CA GLY A 39 -9.01 -4.33 0.41
C GLY A 39 -7.68 -4.03 -0.28
N LEU A 40 -6.83 -3.17 0.30
CA LEU A 40 -5.55 -2.74 -0.28
C LEU A 40 -4.39 -3.68 0.06
N ILE A 41 -4.51 -4.41 1.16
CA ILE A 41 -3.49 -5.35 1.64
C ILE A 41 -4.11 -6.70 1.98
N THR A 42 -3.27 -7.70 2.15
CA THR A 42 -3.63 -9.02 2.68
C THR A 42 -2.76 -9.30 3.90
N MET A 43 -3.39 -9.69 4.99
CA MET A 43 -2.70 -10.12 6.20
C MET A 43 -2.25 -11.58 6.08
N GLN A 44 -0.96 -11.82 6.30
CA GLN A 44 -0.33 -13.13 6.45
C GLN A 44 0.32 -13.20 7.83
N ASN A 45 -0.40 -13.78 8.80
CA ASN A 45 -0.03 -13.77 10.22
C ASN A 45 0.12 -12.33 10.76
N ASP A 46 1.34 -11.95 11.13
CA ASP A 46 1.72 -10.64 11.67
C ASP A 46 2.23 -9.67 10.59
N ARG A 47 2.34 -10.16 9.34
CA ARG A 47 2.85 -9.41 8.20
C ARG A 47 1.73 -9.10 7.21
N VAL A 48 1.97 -8.08 6.40
CA VAL A 48 1.05 -7.61 5.38
C VAL A 48 1.75 -7.55 4.03
N SER A 49 1.05 -7.97 2.98
CA SER A 49 1.46 -7.83 1.59
C SER A 49 0.41 -7.05 0.82
N ALA A 50 0.76 -6.45 -0.31
CA ALA A 50 -0.25 -5.83 -1.18
C ALA A 50 -1.29 -6.88 -1.61
N SER A 51 -2.58 -6.53 -1.59
CA SER A 51 -3.67 -7.47 -1.89
C SER A 51 -3.75 -7.85 -3.37
N CYS A 52 -3.15 -7.03 -4.23
CA CYS A 52 -3.24 -7.22 -5.67
C CYS A 52 -1.91 -6.88 -6.34
N ASP A 53 -1.28 -7.89 -6.94
CA ASP A 53 -0.13 -7.70 -7.81
C ASP A 53 -0.47 -6.78 -8.99
N LEU A 54 -1.75 -6.67 -9.40
CA LEU A 54 -2.17 -5.76 -10.46
C LEU A 54 -1.95 -4.29 -10.07
N TYR A 55 -2.25 -3.90 -8.84
CA TYR A 55 -1.94 -2.56 -8.34
C TYR A 55 -0.44 -2.35 -8.16
N ARG A 56 0.28 -3.39 -7.72
CA ARG A 56 1.75 -3.37 -7.60
C ARG A 56 2.41 -3.17 -8.96
N HIS A 57 1.97 -3.88 -10.00
CA HIS A 57 2.43 -3.70 -11.38
C HIS A 57 2.02 -2.34 -11.95
N TYR A 58 0.76 -1.95 -11.79
CA TYR A 58 0.24 -0.67 -12.29
C TYR A 58 0.94 0.55 -11.66
N PHE A 59 1.10 0.57 -10.33
CA PHE A 59 1.82 1.65 -9.65
C PHE A 59 3.33 1.60 -9.88
N ARG A 60 3.94 0.42 -10.00
CA ARG A 60 5.36 0.31 -10.34
C ARG A 60 5.64 0.85 -11.73
N GLU A 61 4.76 0.63 -12.70
CA GLU A 61 4.84 1.26 -14.01
C GLU A 61 4.60 2.77 -13.92
N LEU A 62 3.59 3.22 -13.18
CA LEU A 62 3.30 4.65 -13.01
C LEU A 62 4.49 5.43 -12.40
N ILE A 63 5.13 4.88 -11.37
CA ILE A 63 6.31 5.46 -10.70
C ILE A 63 7.54 5.45 -11.62
N SER A 64 7.67 4.45 -12.49
CA SER A 64 8.76 4.39 -13.47
C SER A 64 8.61 5.42 -14.60
N ILE A 65 7.38 5.82 -14.93
CA ILE A 65 7.10 6.82 -15.97
C ILE A 65 7.48 8.24 -15.50
N GLU A 66 7.33 8.56 -14.21
CA GLU A 66 7.71 9.89 -13.69
C GLU A 66 9.22 10.19 -13.71
N LYS A 67 10.08 9.18 -13.90
CA LYS A 67 11.54 9.34 -13.93
C LYS A 67 12.13 9.65 -15.31
N THR A 68 11.32 9.68 -16.37
CA THR A 68 11.80 9.91 -17.75
C THR A 68 11.40 11.30 -18.31
N GLY A 69 10.82 12.16 -17.48
CA GLY A 69 10.32 13.49 -17.87
C GLY A 69 10.99 14.67 -17.16
N ALA A 70 12.25 14.56 -16.74
CA ALA A 70 13.05 15.67 -16.22
C ALA A 70 14.45 15.68 -16.84
#